data_AF-A0A2E2IJ09-F1
#
_entry.id   AF-A0A2E2IJ09-F1
#
_cell.length_a   1.000
_cell.length_b   1.000
_cell.length_c   1.000
_cell.angle_alpha   90.00
_cell.angle_beta   90.00
_cell.angle_gamma   90.00
#
_symmetry.space_group_name_H-M   'P 1'
#
loop_
_entity.id
_entity.type
_entity.pdbx_description
1 polymer ?
#
loop_
_entity_poly.entity_id
_entity_poly.type
_entity_poly.pdbx_seq_one_letter_code
_entity_poly.pdbx_strand_id
1 'polypeptide(L)' 'MELQIERMNILALLDLATACKNISFTVDRGAITGMLGASNSTNVKGKPQLQRDIITNDILVDSFSWTGYLARKLYS' A
#
# COMPACT_ATOMS: atom_id res chain seq x y z
N MET A 1 -1.27 -1.02 -28.68
CA MET A 1 -0.42 -1.25 -27.49
C MET A 1 -0.50 -0.06 -26.53
N GLU A 2 -0.33 1.18 -26.99
CA GLU A 2 -0.46 2.39 -26.15
C GLU A 2 -1.82 2.55 -25.44
N LEU A 3 -2.94 2.34 -26.13
CA LEU A 3 -4.29 2.40 -25.53
C LEU A 3 -4.49 1.41 -24.37
N GLN A 4 -3.77 0.28 -24.37
CA GLN A 4 -3.84 -0.74 -23.32
C GLN A 4 -3.02 -0.32 -22.10
N ILE A 5 -1.93 0.44 -22.31
CA ILE A 5 -1.13 1.05 -21.26
C ILE A 5 -1.91 2.18 -20.59
N GLU A 6 -2.61 3.04 -21.35
CA GLU A 6 -3.43 4.11 -20.78
C GLU A 6 -4.61 3.58 -19.97
N ARG A 7 -5.31 2.53 -20.45
CA ARG A 7 -6.38 1.89 -19.65
C ARG A 7 -5.86 1.31 -18.34
N MET A 8 -4.64 0.76 -18.35
CA MET A 8 -4.00 0.22 -17.15
C MET A 8 -3.62 1.32 -16.16
N ASN A 9 -3.24 2.51 -16.63
CA ASN A 9 -2.94 3.66 -15.77
C ASN A 9 -4.19 4.19 -15.03
N ILE A 10 -5.36 4.20 -15.69
CA ILE A 10 -6.62 4.62 -15.06
C ILE A 10 -7.02 3.65 -13.95
N LEU A 11 -6.90 2.34 -14.19
CA LEU A 11 -7.19 1.33 -13.18
C LEU A 11 -6.27 1.45 -11.97
N ALA A 12 -4.97 1.66 -12.20
CA ALA A 12 -4.01 1.86 -11.11
C ALA A 12 -4.33 3.10 -10.25
N LEU A 13 -4.81 4.18 -10.85
CA LEU A 13 -5.24 5.37 -10.09
C LEU A 13 -6.49 5.09 -9.24
N LEU A 14 -7.43 4.31 -9.76
CA LEU A 14 -8.64 3.91 -9.02
C LEU A 14 -8.29 3.00 -7.82
N ASP A 15 -7.39 2.04 -8.02
CA ASP A 15 -6.90 1.17 -6.95
C ASP A 15 -6.18 1.99 -5.88
N LEU A 16 -5.32 2.92 -6.30
CA LEU A 16 -4.63 3.83 -5.38
C LEU A 16 -5.62 4.66 -4.55
N ALA A 17 -6.64 5.23 -5.19
CA ALA A 17 -7.67 6.00 -4.49
C ALA A 17 -8.43 5.13 -3.46
N THR A 18 -8.72 3.87 -3.83
CA THR A 18 -9.38 2.91 -2.96
C THR A 18 -8.50 2.49 -1.78
N ALA A 19 -7.21 2.23 -2.03
CA ALA A 19 -6.21 1.94 -1.01
C ALA A 19 -6.07 3.11 -0.02
N CYS A 20 -5.97 4.34 -0.52
CA CYS A 20 -5.90 5.56 0.31
C CYS A 20 -7.11 5.69 1.23
N LYS A 21 -8.32 5.39 0.74
CA LYS A 21 -9.52 5.40 1.58
C LYS A 21 -9.46 4.34 2.69
N ASN A 22 -8.99 3.13 2.36
CA ASN A 22 -8.84 2.05 3.33
C ASN A 22 -7.75 2.34 4.38
N ILE A 23 -6.64 2.95 3.95
CA ILE A 23 -5.56 3.41 4.84
C ILE A 23 -6.10 4.46 5.80
N SER A 24 -6.82 5.48 5.31
CA SER A 24 -7.41 6.51 6.19
C SER A 24 -8.29 5.89 7.26
N PHE A 25 -9.23 5.03 6.86
CA PHE A 25 -10.11 4.34 7.80
C PHE A 25 -9.33 3.49 8.83
N THR A 26 -8.31 2.77 8.39
CA THR A 26 -7.52 1.88 9.25
C THR A 26 -6.61 2.67 10.19
N VAL A 27 -6.02 3.77 9.73
CA VAL A 27 -5.21 4.68 10.55
C VAL A 27 -6.07 5.39 11.59
N ASP A 28 -7.24 5.90 11.21
CA ASP A 28 -8.14 6.58 12.15
C ASP A 28 -8.56 5.62 13.29
N ARG A 29 -8.92 4.38 12.95
CA ARG A 29 -9.22 3.37 13.97
C ARG A 29 -8.00 2.93 14.76
N GLY A 30 -6.85 2.76 14.11
CA GLY A 30 -5.60 2.37 14.76
C GLY A 30 -5.10 3.43 15.76
N ALA A 31 -5.36 4.71 15.50
CA ALA A 31 -5.06 5.79 16.43
C ALA A 31 -5.91 5.69 17.69
N ILE A 32 -7.20 5.38 17.55
CA ILE A 32 -8.13 5.19 18.68
C ILE A 32 -7.71 3.98 19.54
N THR A 33 -7.27 2.89 18.92
CA THR A 33 -6.88 1.67 19.63
C THR A 33 -5.44 1.67 20.14
N GLY A 34 -4.64 2.69 19.79
CA GLY A 34 -3.22 2.77 20.15
C GLY A 34 -2.31 1.82 19.35
N MET A 35 -2.82 1.20 18.28
CA MET A 35 -2.12 0.15 17.53
C MET A 35 -1.04 0.66 16.56
N LEU A 36 -0.92 1.97 16.35
CA LEU A 36 -0.02 2.56 15.34
C LEU A 36 1.42 2.83 15.80
N GLY A 37 1.79 2.33 16.99
CA GLY A 37 3.09 2.59 17.62
C GLY A 37 4.28 1.87 16.98
N ALA A 38 5.36 1.73 17.74
CA ALA A 38 6.56 0.99 17.33
C ALA A 38 6.22 -0.48 17.08
N SER A 39 6.71 -1.04 15.98
CA SER A 39 6.72 -2.48 15.79
C SER A 39 8.03 -3.06 16.35
N ASN A 40 8.06 -4.39 16.51
CA ASN A 40 9.28 -5.12 16.86
C ASN A 40 10.16 -5.42 15.63
N SER A 41 9.99 -4.68 14.53
CA SER A 41 10.75 -4.86 13.29
C SER A 41 11.62 -3.65 12.96
N THR A 42 12.68 -3.92 12.19
CA THR A 42 13.56 -2.92 11.62
C THR A 42 13.40 -2.96 10.11
N ASN A 43 13.27 -1.80 9.47
CA ASN A 43 13.18 -1.74 8.02
C ASN A 43 14.53 -2.01 7.35
N VAL A 44 14.53 -2.25 6.03
CA VAL A 44 15.75 -2.53 5.24
C VAL A 44 16.81 -1.41 5.32
N LYS A 45 16.43 -0.22 5.79
CA LYS A 45 17.33 0.94 5.99
C LYS A 45 17.91 0.99 7.41
N GLY A 46 17.67 -0.03 8.24
CA GLY A 46 18.19 -0.12 9.60
C GLY A 46 17.45 0.74 10.63
N LYS A 47 16.24 1.23 10.33
CA LYS A 47 15.46 2.07 11.27
C LYS A 47 14.33 1.26 11.91
N PRO A 48 13.97 1.54 13.18
CA PRO A 48 12.76 0.98 13.78
C PRO A 48 11.55 1.27 12.89
N GLN A 49 10.71 0.27 12.68
CA GLN A 49 9.52 0.39 11.85
C GLN A 49 8.31 0.68 12.72
N LEU A 50 7.38 1.53 12.23
CA LEU A 50 6.11 1.74 12.90
C LEU A 50 5.08 0.75 12.37
N GLN A 51 4.16 0.32 13.22
CA GLN A 51 3.04 -0.54 12.82
C GLN A 51 2.17 0.13 11.74
N ARG A 52 2.09 1.47 11.77
CA ARG A 52 1.47 2.28 10.71
C ARG A 52 2.09 2.03 9.34
N ASP A 53 3.43 1.94 9.27
CA ASP A 53 4.16 1.77 8.02
C ASP A 53 3.91 0.37 7.43
N ILE A 54 3.84 -0.65 8.31
CA ILE A 54 3.53 -2.03 7.92
C ILE A 54 2.12 -2.12 7.32
N ILE A 55 1.11 -1.64 8.06
CA ILE A 55 -0.29 -1.68 7.62
C ILE A 55 -0.49 -0.95 6.30
N THR A 56 0.13 0.23 6.16
CA THR A 56 0.04 1.03 4.94
C THR A 56 0.65 0.28 3.75
N ASN A 57 1.82 -0.34 3.95
CA ASN A 57 2.48 -1.13 2.92
C ASN A 57 1.64 -2.35 2.50
N ASP A 58 1.09 -3.10 3.47
CA ASP A 58 0.30 -4.30 3.20
C ASP A 58 -0.96 -3.96 2.39
N ILE A 59 -1.69 -2.90 2.76
CA ILE A 59 -2.88 -2.45 2.02
C ILE A 59 -2.52 -2.06 0.58
N LEU A 60 -1.40 -1.37 0.36
CA LEU A 60 -0.97 -0.99 -0.99
C LEU A 60 -0.53 -2.19 -1.81
N VAL A 61 0.21 -3.14 -1.20
CA VAL A 61 0.64 -4.37 -1.87
C VAL A 61 -0.56 -5.19 -2.30
N ASP A 62 -1.53 -5.39 -1.40
CA ASP A 62 -2.75 -6.10 -1.72
C ASP A 62 -3.54 -5.37 -2.81
N SER A 63 -3.70 -4.04 -2.73
CA SER A 63 -4.48 -3.30 -3.72
C SER A 63 -3.90 -3.41 -5.14
N PHE A 64 -2.56 -3.44 -5.28
CA PHE A 64 -1.89 -3.51 -6.58
C PHE A 64 -1.52 -4.94 -7.03
N SER A 65 -1.64 -5.95 -6.17
CA SER A 65 -1.36 -7.35 -6.54
C SER A 65 -2.43 -7.91 -7.47
N TRP A 66 -3.69 -7.55 -7.27
CA TRP A 66 -4.82 -8.03 -8.07
C TRP A 66 -4.86 -7.45 -9.49
N THR A 67 -4.29 -6.26 -9.70
CA THR A 67 -4.32 -5.58 -11.02
C THR A 67 -3.05 -5.78 -11.85
N GLY A 68 -2.09 -6.57 -11.36
CA GLY A 68 -0.86 -6.91 -12.09
C GLY A 68 0.14 -5.75 -12.21
N TYR A 69 -0.17 -4.58 -11.66
CA TYR A 69 0.73 -3.41 -11.66
C TYR A 69 1.99 -3.68 -10.84
N LEU A 70 1.87 -4.48 -9.76
CA LEU A 70 2.98 -4.92 -8.92
C LEU A 70 3.85 -5.99 -9.60
N ALA A 71 3.26 -6.88 -10.41
CA ALA A 71 4.01 -7.87 -11.17
C ALA A 71 5.00 -7.20 -12.13
N ARG A 72 4.70 -5.99 -12.64
CA ARG A 72 5.62 -5.25 -13.50
C ARG A 72 6.96 -4.89 -12.84
N LYS A 73 7.01 -4.69 -11.52
CA LYS A 73 8.25 -4.29 -10.81
C LYS A 73 9.13 -5.48 -10.37
N LEU A 74 8.58 -6.69 -10.35
CA LEU A 74 9.34 -7.92 -10.04
C LEU A 74 9.99 -8.54 -11.28
N TYR A 75 9.55 -8.15 -12.49
CA TYR A 75 10.04 -8.69 -13.77
C TYR A 75 10.61 -7.62 -14.73
N SER A 76 10.85 -6.39 -14.26
CA SER A 76 11.57 -5.32 -15.01
C SER A 76 12.97 -5.11 -14.47
#